data_AF-A0A0K8TBD6-F1
#
_entry.id   AF-A0A0K8TBD6-F1
#
_cell.length_a   1.000
_cell.length_b   1.000
_cell.length_c   1.000
_cell.angle_alpha   90.00
_cell.angle_beta   90.00
_cell.angle_gamma   90.00
#
_symmetry.space_group_name_H-M   'P 1'
#
loop_
_entity.id
_entity.type
_entity.pdbx_description
1 polymer ?
#
loop_
_entity_poly.entity_id
_entity_poly.type
_entity_poly.pdbx_seq_one_letter_code
_entity_poly.pdbx_strand_id
1 'polypeptide(L)'
;ISSAATAFRALGFIKRNTREFTRIQPIIILYKSLVLPRLEYGSAVWSPFYTVHKYALERVQRRFLRYIGFKLGIPSSEVNYESLLQTCGLQTLETRRQISDISVLHKLLNNGLDSPYLLAKIAFRIPQSTRSTLPFLAPFSTTNYLLNRPLRRLPRTANYLTGLNPDLDFFSSPFSSFISAICASHP
;
A
#
# COMPACT_ATOMS: atom_id res chain seq x y z
N ILE A 1 -8.39 -11.34 -8.96
CA ILE A 1 -7.92 -11.57 -10.36
C ILE A 1 -8.60 -10.60 -11.34
N SER A 2 -9.89 -10.27 -11.15
CA SER A 2 -10.62 -9.26 -11.94
C SER A 2 -9.97 -7.87 -11.94
N SER A 3 -9.50 -7.38 -10.78
CA SER A 3 -8.84 -6.06 -10.65
C SER A 3 -7.61 -5.93 -11.54
N ALA A 4 -6.68 -6.89 -11.50
CA ALA A 4 -5.48 -6.91 -12.34
C ALA A 4 -5.80 -6.89 -13.85
N ALA A 5 -6.80 -7.67 -14.28
CA ALA A 5 -7.22 -7.71 -15.68
C ALA A 5 -7.75 -6.35 -16.17
N THR A 6 -8.62 -5.70 -15.39
CA THR A 6 -9.13 -4.35 -15.72
C THR A 6 -8.02 -3.29 -15.71
N ALA A 7 -7.07 -3.41 -14.79
CA ALA A 7 -5.91 -2.53 -14.72
C ALA A 7 -4.99 -2.69 -15.94
N PHE A 8 -4.78 -3.92 -16.44
CA PHE A 8 -4.06 -4.15 -17.69
C PHE A 8 -4.76 -3.55 -18.91
N ARG A 9 -6.10 -3.59 -18.97
CA ARG A 9 -6.86 -2.94 -20.05
C ARG A 9 -6.66 -1.43 -20.03
N ALA A 10 -6.74 -0.81 -18.85
CA ALA A 10 -6.47 0.61 -18.67
C ALA A 10 -5.02 0.99 -19.03
N LEU A 11 -4.04 0.16 -18.62
CA LEU A 11 -2.64 0.36 -19.00
C LEU A 11 -2.44 0.26 -20.53
N GLY A 12 -3.11 -0.69 -21.18
CA GLY A 12 -3.09 -0.83 -22.64
C GLY A 12 -3.67 0.39 -23.35
N PHE A 13 -4.76 0.96 -22.80
CA PHE A 13 -5.32 2.23 -23.28
C PHE A 13 -4.31 3.37 -23.16
N ILE A 14 -3.65 3.54 -22.00
CA ILE A 14 -2.61 4.57 -21.81
C ILE A 14 -1.50 4.41 -22.85
N LYS A 15 -0.97 3.19 -23.03
CA LYS A 15 0.12 2.95 -23.99
C LYS A 15 -0.23 3.32 -25.43
N ARG A 16 -1.46 3.05 -25.86
CA ARG A 16 -1.92 3.37 -27.23
C ARG A 16 -2.04 4.88 -27.44
N ASN A 17 -2.56 5.60 -26.45
CA ASN A 17 -2.82 7.05 -26.56
C ASN A 17 -1.59 7.93 -26.25
N THR A 18 -0.55 7.37 -25.63
CA THR A 18 0.67 8.11 -25.25
C THR A 18 1.88 7.74 -26.13
N ARG A 19 1.65 7.09 -27.28
CA ARG A 19 2.72 6.63 -28.16
C ARG A 19 3.59 7.78 -28.67
N GLU A 20 2.99 8.93 -28.97
CA GLU A 20 3.70 10.12 -29.47
C GLU A 20 4.23 11.03 -28.36
N PHE A 21 3.96 10.71 -27.08
CA PHE A 21 4.42 11.56 -25.98
C PHE A 21 5.93 11.41 -25.80
N THR A 22 6.62 12.55 -25.76
CA THR A 22 8.07 12.64 -25.51
C THR A 22 8.37 12.74 -24.02
N ARG A 23 7.54 13.47 -23.26
CA ARG A 23 7.67 13.60 -21.80
C ARG A 23 6.94 12.48 -21.06
N ILE A 24 7.58 11.94 -20.02
CA ILE A 24 7.00 10.84 -19.20
C ILE A 24 5.95 11.33 -18.19
N GLN A 25 5.98 12.59 -17.78
CA GLN A 25 5.13 13.11 -16.70
C GLN A 25 3.62 12.95 -16.96
N PRO A 26 3.07 13.29 -18.14
CA PRO A 26 1.66 13.04 -18.43
C PRO A 26 1.28 11.56 -18.38
N ILE A 27 2.20 10.67 -18.77
CA ILE A 27 1.99 9.22 -18.73
C ILE A 27 1.88 8.72 -17.28
N ILE A 28 2.73 9.25 -16.39
CA ILE A 28 2.69 8.95 -14.95
C ILE A 28 1.38 9.44 -14.33
N ILE A 29 0.93 10.65 -14.68
CA ILE A 29 -0.36 11.21 -14.21
C ILE A 29 -1.53 10.32 -14.66
N LEU A 30 -1.54 9.89 -15.92
CA LEU A 30 -2.57 8.98 -16.44
C LEU A 30 -2.55 7.62 -15.73
N TYR A 31 -1.38 7.09 -15.40
CA TYR A 31 -1.27 5.86 -14.64
C TYR A 31 -1.84 6.01 -13.22
N LYS A 32 -1.45 7.08 -12.51
CA LYS A 32 -1.91 7.39 -11.15
C LYS A 32 -3.42 7.62 -11.08
N SER A 33 -4.03 8.14 -12.14
CA SER A 33 -5.48 8.43 -12.18
C SER A 33 -6.33 7.26 -12.68
N LEU A 34 -5.87 6.48 -13.66
CA LEU A 34 -6.71 5.45 -14.30
C LEU A 34 -6.42 4.01 -13.86
N VAL A 35 -5.16 3.71 -13.54
CA VAL A 35 -4.72 2.34 -13.24
C VAL A 35 -4.62 2.12 -11.74
N LEU A 36 -3.95 3.04 -11.03
CA LEU A 36 -3.66 2.91 -9.61
C LEU A 36 -4.92 2.77 -8.74
N PRO A 37 -6.01 3.55 -8.94
CA PRO A 37 -7.22 3.40 -8.14
C PRO A 37 -7.89 2.03 -8.33
N ARG A 38 -7.75 1.40 -9.51
CA ARG A 38 -8.28 0.05 -9.77
C ARG A 38 -7.52 -1.04 -9.02
N LEU A 39 -6.24 -0.81 -8.74
CA LEU A 39 -5.38 -1.74 -8.01
C LEU A 39 -5.52 -1.59 -6.50
N GLU A 40 -5.82 -0.38 -6.04
CA GLU A 40 -5.94 -0.04 -4.62
C GLU A 40 -7.36 -0.16 -4.08
N TYR A 41 -8.36 -0.13 -4.96
CA TYR A 41 -9.74 -0.25 -4.55
C TYR A 41 -9.97 -1.52 -3.71
N GLY A 42 -10.50 -1.29 -2.50
CA GLY A 42 -10.81 -2.36 -1.56
C GLY A 42 -9.61 -3.06 -0.95
N SER A 43 -8.38 -2.55 -1.06
CA SER A 43 -7.18 -3.20 -0.49
C SER A 43 -7.28 -3.42 1.01
N ALA A 44 -7.86 -2.47 1.75
CA ALA A 44 -8.03 -2.59 3.19
C ALA A 44 -8.86 -3.82 3.59
N VAL A 45 -9.83 -4.22 2.75
CA VAL A 45 -10.69 -5.39 3.01
C VAL A 45 -10.11 -6.64 2.33
N TRP A 46 -9.73 -6.53 1.06
CA TRP A 46 -9.37 -7.63 0.16
C TRP A 46 -7.88 -7.63 -0.23
N SER A 47 -6.98 -7.35 0.72
CA SER A 47 -5.53 -7.44 0.45
C SER A 47 -5.10 -8.89 0.23
N PRO A 48 -4.45 -9.23 -0.90
CA PRO A 48 -3.93 -10.56 -1.12
C PRO A 48 -2.71 -10.82 -0.22
N PHE A 49 -2.71 -11.97 0.46
CA PHE A 49 -1.59 -12.38 1.31
C PHE A 49 -0.66 -13.41 0.64
N TYR A 50 -1.17 -14.20 -0.32
CA TYR A 50 -0.34 -15.12 -1.09
C TYR A 50 0.55 -14.38 -2.12
N THR A 51 1.80 -14.81 -2.22
CA THR A 51 2.83 -14.25 -3.10
C THR A 51 2.40 -14.21 -4.55
N VAL A 52 1.75 -15.27 -5.05
CA VAL A 52 1.24 -15.35 -6.43
C VAL A 52 0.28 -14.20 -6.77
N HIS A 53 -0.60 -13.84 -5.84
CA HIS A 53 -1.57 -12.75 -6.05
C HIS A 53 -0.94 -11.38 -5.89
N LYS A 54 -0.01 -11.21 -4.94
CA LYS A 54 0.79 -9.99 -4.81
C LYS A 54 1.59 -9.73 -6.10
N TYR A 55 2.26 -10.76 -6.62
CA TYR A 55 3.03 -10.69 -7.86
C TYR A 55 2.13 -10.37 -9.06
N ALA A 56 0.94 -10.95 -9.14
CA ALA A 56 -0.01 -10.66 -10.22
C ALA A 56 -0.42 -9.17 -10.27
N LEU A 57 -0.60 -8.53 -9.11
CA LEU A 57 -0.84 -7.08 -9.04
C LEU A 57 0.42 -6.30 -9.42
N GLU A 58 1.57 -6.64 -8.83
CA GLU A 58 2.85 -5.94 -9.07
C GLU A 58 3.27 -6.00 -10.55
N ARG A 59 2.87 -7.06 -11.26
CA ARG A 59 3.11 -7.23 -12.69
C ARG A 59 2.51 -6.11 -13.53
N VAL A 60 1.39 -5.51 -13.10
CA VAL A 60 0.79 -4.34 -13.78
C VAL A 60 1.74 -3.14 -13.68
N GLN A 61 2.21 -2.84 -12.47
CA GLN A 61 3.14 -1.75 -12.22
C GLN A 61 4.49 -1.98 -12.92
N ARG A 62 5.06 -3.19 -12.84
CA ARG A 62 6.29 -3.56 -13.58
C ARG A 62 6.15 -3.40 -15.09
N ARG A 63 4.97 -3.65 -15.65
CA ARG A 63 4.72 -3.46 -17.08
C ARG A 63 4.59 -1.98 -17.45
N PHE A 64 4.03 -1.17 -16.56
CA PHE A 64 4.02 0.28 -16.69
C PHE A 64 5.44 0.86 -16.62
N LEU A 65 6.25 0.49 -15.62
CA LEU A 65 7.62 0.99 -15.50
C LEU A 65 8.49 0.57 -16.70
N ARG A 66 8.35 -0.65 -17.22
CA ARG A 66 9.03 -1.04 -18.48
C ARG A 66 8.66 -0.13 -19.66
N TYR A 67 7.42 0.33 -19.72
CA TYR A 67 7.01 1.30 -20.75
C TYR A 67 7.66 2.67 -20.53
N ILE A 68 7.80 3.12 -19.27
CA ILE A 68 8.55 4.33 -18.94
C ILE A 68 10.04 4.18 -19.27
N GLY A 69 10.67 3.07 -18.94
CA GLY A 69 12.07 2.79 -19.28
C GLY A 69 12.30 2.85 -20.80
N PHE A 70 11.40 2.27 -21.59
CA PHE A 70 11.41 2.41 -23.05
C PHE A 70 11.30 3.88 -23.50
N LYS A 71 10.43 4.68 -22.88
CA LYS A 71 10.28 6.11 -23.18
C LYS A 71 11.50 6.95 -22.80
N LEU A 72 12.27 6.50 -21.81
CA LEU A 72 13.53 7.12 -21.39
C LEU A 72 14.74 6.64 -22.21
N GLY A 73 14.55 5.71 -23.16
CA GLY A 73 15.64 5.14 -23.96
C GLY A 73 16.53 4.16 -23.20
N ILE A 74 16.10 3.67 -22.03
CA ILE A 74 16.86 2.72 -21.22
C ILE A 74 16.78 1.33 -21.88
N PRO A 75 17.92 0.67 -22.16
CA PRO A 75 17.92 -0.66 -22.73
C PRO A 75 17.28 -1.67 -21.77
N SER A 76 16.56 -2.66 -22.32
CA SER A 76 15.75 -3.59 -21.52
C SER A 76 16.54 -4.44 -20.51
N SER A 77 17.84 -4.64 -20.75
CA SER A 77 18.78 -5.34 -19.87
C SER A 77 19.13 -4.56 -18.60
N GLU A 78 19.06 -3.23 -18.65
CA GLU A 78 19.49 -2.33 -17.56
C GLU A 78 18.31 -1.75 -16.78
N VAL A 79 17.08 -2.19 -17.08
CA VAL A 79 15.88 -1.71 -16.41
C VAL A 79 15.86 -2.17 -14.94
N ASN A 80 16.30 -1.30 -14.06
CA ASN A 80 16.16 -1.46 -12.62
C ASN A 80 14.76 -1.00 -12.18
N TYR A 81 14.08 -1.86 -11.40
CA TYR A 81 12.70 -1.61 -10.95
C TYR A 81 12.62 -0.46 -9.94
N GLU A 82 13.55 -0.42 -8.98
CA GLU A 82 13.56 0.53 -7.87
C GLU A 82 13.93 1.94 -8.36
N SER A 83 14.90 2.06 -9.25
CA SER A 83 15.28 3.36 -9.82
C SER A 83 14.13 4.01 -10.61
N LEU A 84 13.37 3.21 -11.37
CA LEU A 84 12.20 3.69 -12.10
C LEU A 84 11.03 4.05 -11.17
N LEU A 85 10.86 3.35 -10.06
CA LEU A 85 9.89 3.73 -9.03
C LEU A 85 10.19 5.13 -8.49
N GLN A 86 11.44 5.38 -8.12
CA GLN A 86 11.90 6.68 -7.62
C GLN A 86 11.72 7.77 -8.68
N THR A 87 12.12 7.50 -9.93
CA THR A 87 11.97 8.46 -11.04
C THR A 87 10.50 8.82 -11.29
N CYS A 88 9.58 7.87 -11.11
CA CYS A 88 8.15 8.11 -11.28
C CYS A 88 7.46 8.66 -10.02
N GLY A 89 8.16 8.76 -8.89
CA GLY A 89 7.57 9.04 -7.58
C GLY A 89 6.44 8.05 -7.26
N LEU A 90 6.73 6.75 -7.42
CA LEU A 90 5.83 5.64 -7.14
C LEU A 90 6.44 4.73 -6.07
N GLN A 91 5.58 4.15 -5.24
CA GLN A 91 5.93 3.10 -4.28
C GLN A 91 5.45 1.75 -4.83
N THR A 92 5.96 0.64 -4.29
CA THR A 92 5.42 -0.69 -4.60
C THR A 92 3.94 -0.77 -4.25
N LEU A 93 3.17 -1.63 -4.94
CA LEU A 93 1.76 -1.78 -4.59
C LEU A 93 1.60 -2.42 -3.21
N GLU A 94 2.60 -3.19 -2.75
CA GLU A 94 2.58 -3.75 -1.39
C GLU A 94 2.67 -2.67 -0.32
N THR A 95 3.64 -1.76 -0.44
CA THR A 95 3.78 -0.60 0.45
C THR A 95 2.50 0.24 0.45
N ARG A 96 1.92 0.50 -0.73
CA ARG A 96 0.66 1.25 -0.83
C ARG A 96 -0.52 0.58 -0.14
N ARG A 97 -0.62 -0.76 -0.21
CA ARG A 97 -1.64 -1.51 0.54
C ARG A 97 -1.41 -1.44 2.05
N GLN A 98 -0.16 -1.50 2.50
CA GLN A 98 0.17 -1.33 3.92
C GLN A 98 -0.18 0.09 4.41
N ILE A 99 0.13 1.13 3.64
CA ILE A 99 -0.28 2.50 3.95
C ILE A 99 -1.81 2.61 4.02
N SER A 100 -2.54 2.01 3.08
CA SER A 100 -4.00 1.98 3.10
C SER A 100 -4.55 1.27 4.34
N ASP A 101 -3.94 0.15 4.74
CA ASP A 101 -4.31 -0.59 5.94
C ASP A 101 -4.19 0.30 7.18
N ILE A 102 -3.02 0.91 7.36
CA ILE A 102 -2.72 1.76 8.51
C ILE A 102 -3.56 3.04 8.49
N SER A 103 -3.84 3.58 7.31
CA SER A 103 -4.75 4.72 7.15
C SER A 103 -6.15 4.41 7.67
N VAL A 104 -6.68 3.21 7.37
CA VAL A 104 -8.00 2.78 7.87
C VAL A 104 -7.96 2.61 9.38
N LEU A 105 -6.89 2.02 9.93
CA LEU A 105 -6.73 1.86 11.37
C LEU A 105 -6.68 3.23 12.08
N HIS A 106 -5.84 4.15 11.62
CA HIS A 106 -5.71 5.49 12.21
C HIS A 106 -7.05 6.24 12.18
N LYS A 107 -7.76 6.21 11.05
CA LYS A 107 -9.09 6.84 10.95
C LYS A 107 -10.11 6.20 11.89
N LEU A 108 -10.08 4.89 12.07
CA LEU A 108 -10.98 4.20 13.00
C LEU A 108 -10.70 4.57 14.47
N LEU A 109 -9.45 4.86 14.83
CA LEU A 109 -9.06 5.26 16.18
C LEU A 109 -9.36 6.73 16.47
N ASN A 110 -9.21 7.59 15.46
CA ASN A 110 -9.32 9.04 15.58
C ASN A 110 -10.67 9.59 15.12
N ASN A 111 -11.74 8.78 15.19
CA ASN A 111 -13.10 9.13 14.76
C ASN A 111 -13.25 9.60 13.29
N GLY A 112 -12.25 9.35 12.44
CA GLY A 112 -12.33 9.58 10.99
C GLY A 112 -13.12 8.51 10.24
N LEU A 113 -13.36 7.35 10.87
CA LEU A 113 -14.31 6.32 10.45
C LEU A 113 -15.19 5.97 11.65
N ASP A 114 -16.40 6.51 11.69
CA ASP A 114 -17.33 6.28 12.78
C ASP A 114 -17.96 4.88 12.69
N SER A 115 -17.34 3.92 13.38
CA SER A 115 -17.84 2.55 13.50
C SER A 115 -17.49 1.97 14.86
N PRO A 116 -18.35 2.16 15.88
CA PRO A 116 -18.10 1.63 17.22
C PRO A 116 -18.01 0.09 17.21
N TYR A 117 -18.75 -0.56 16.31
CA TYR A 117 -18.68 -2.01 16.13
C TYR A 117 -17.29 -2.49 15.71
N LEU A 118 -16.67 -1.85 14.71
CA LEU A 118 -15.34 -2.25 14.24
C LEU A 118 -14.26 -1.90 15.27
N LEU A 119 -14.38 -0.74 15.93
CA LEU A 119 -13.47 -0.32 16.98
C LEU A 119 -13.47 -1.32 18.15
N ALA A 120 -14.65 -1.78 18.58
CA ALA A 120 -14.79 -2.78 19.65
C ALA A 120 -14.16 -4.15 19.31
N LYS A 121 -13.89 -4.45 18.03
CA LYS A 121 -13.21 -5.69 17.61
C LYS A 121 -11.69 -5.57 17.60
N ILE A 122 -11.14 -4.37 17.77
CA ILE A 122 -9.69 -4.17 17.85
C ILE A 122 -9.25 -4.42 19.28
N ALA A 123 -8.28 -5.33 19.44
CA ALA A 123 -7.70 -5.64 20.73
C ALA A 123 -6.54 -4.68 21.03
N PHE A 124 -6.74 -3.76 21.98
CA PHE A 124 -5.68 -2.89 22.48
C PHE A 124 -4.81 -3.62 23.49
N ARG A 125 -3.50 -3.32 23.47
CA ARG A 125 -2.60 -3.76 24.52
C ARG A 125 -2.48 -2.61 25.53
N ILE A 126 -2.91 -2.88 26.76
CA ILE A 126 -2.73 -1.94 27.87
C ILE A 126 -1.26 -2.07 28.33
N PRO A 127 -0.47 -0.98 28.35
CA PRO A 127 0.91 -1.05 28.80
C PRO A 127 0.95 -1.41 30.29
N GLN A 128 1.55 -2.56 30.61
CA GLN A 128 1.83 -2.98 31.98
C GLN A 128 3.31 -2.79 32.36
N SER A 129 4.16 -2.48 31.38
CA SER A 129 5.58 -2.25 31.55
C SER A 129 6.10 -1.33 30.45
N THR A 130 7.03 -0.44 30.79
CA THR A 130 7.76 0.42 29.85
C THR A 130 8.54 -0.38 28.80
N ARG A 131 8.79 -1.69 29.05
CA ARG A 131 9.50 -2.58 28.12
C ARG A 131 8.65 -3.09 26.96
N SER A 132 7.32 -2.94 27.01
CA SER A 132 6.41 -3.35 25.92
C SER A 132 5.74 -2.12 25.31
N THR A 133 6.32 -1.62 24.22
CA THR A 133 5.83 -0.42 23.52
C THR A 133 4.76 -0.71 22.45
N LEU A 134 4.40 -1.97 22.23
CA LEU A 134 3.43 -2.34 21.19
C LEU A 134 1.99 -1.91 21.57
N PRO A 135 1.28 -1.14 20.71
CA PRO A 135 -0.03 -0.60 21.04
C PRO A 135 -1.18 -1.62 20.94
N PHE A 136 -1.04 -2.67 20.13
CA PHE A 136 -2.11 -3.63 19.88
C PHE A 136 -1.77 -5.05 20.32
N LEU A 137 -2.80 -5.82 20.68
CA LEU A 137 -2.69 -7.25 20.91
C LEU A 137 -2.91 -7.99 19.59
N ALA A 138 -1.92 -8.78 19.17
CA ALA A 138 -2.02 -9.65 17.99
C ALA A 138 -2.36 -11.08 18.45
N PRO A 139 -3.64 -11.51 18.41
CA PRO A 139 -4.01 -12.79 18.98
C PRO A 139 -3.68 -13.91 17.99
N PHE A 140 -3.41 -15.11 18.52
CA PHE A 140 -3.14 -16.30 17.71
C PHE A 140 -4.28 -16.59 16.73
N SER A 141 -3.94 -17.15 15.58
CA SER A 141 -4.88 -17.49 14.50
C SER A 141 -4.53 -18.87 13.96
N THR A 142 -5.52 -19.76 13.87
CA THR A 142 -5.31 -21.16 13.47
C THR A 142 -5.01 -21.35 11.99
N THR A 143 -5.44 -20.40 11.14
CA THR A 143 -5.23 -20.46 9.69
C THR A 143 -4.68 -19.17 9.13
N ASN A 144 -3.94 -19.27 8.03
CA ASN A 144 -3.41 -18.12 7.29
C ASN A 144 -4.52 -17.18 6.81
N TYR A 145 -5.71 -17.71 6.49
CA TYR A 145 -6.86 -16.89 6.12
C TYR A 145 -7.32 -16.00 7.28
N LEU A 146 -7.53 -16.56 8.47
CA LEU A 146 -7.93 -15.81 9.67
C LEU A 146 -6.87 -14.77 10.07
N LEU A 147 -5.61 -15.17 10.00
CA LEU A 147 -4.45 -14.34 10.32
C LEU A 147 -4.32 -13.10 9.42
N ASN A 148 -4.75 -13.19 8.16
CA ASN A 148 -4.68 -12.08 7.19
C ASN A 148 -5.99 -11.31 6.99
N ARG A 149 -7.04 -11.61 7.79
CA ARG A 149 -8.27 -10.79 7.82
C ARG A 149 -7.95 -9.36 8.29
N PRO A 150 -8.67 -8.34 7.81
CA PRO A 150 -8.38 -6.94 8.15
C PRO A 150 -8.23 -6.71 9.66
N LEU A 151 -9.20 -7.14 10.48
CA LEU A 151 -9.19 -6.92 11.94
C LEU A 151 -7.99 -7.56 12.67
N ARG A 152 -7.29 -8.52 12.06
CA ARG A 152 -6.06 -9.14 12.60
C ARG A 152 -4.80 -8.58 11.93
N ARG A 153 -4.90 -8.28 10.64
CA ARG A 153 -3.81 -7.74 9.83
C ARG A 153 -3.48 -6.31 10.23
N LEU A 154 -4.48 -5.43 10.37
CA LEU A 154 -4.26 -4.00 10.66
C LEU A 154 -3.46 -3.79 11.96
N PRO A 155 -3.86 -4.36 13.12
CA PRO A 155 -3.14 -4.11 14.37
C PRO A 155 -1.74 -4.74 14.36
N ARG A 156 -1.55 -5.86 13.64
CA ARG A 156 -0.23 -6.47 13.46
C ARG A 156 0.69 -5.62 12.57
N THR A 157 0.17 -5.08 11.47
CA THR A 157 0.94 -4.16 10.61
C THR A 157 1.31 -2.91 11.39
N ALA A 158 0.43 -2.39 12.24
CA ALA A 158 0.72 -1.27 13.12
C ALA A 158 1.84 -1.59 14.12
N ASN A 159 1.75 -2.74 14.82
CA ASN A 159 2.82 -3.19 15.72
C ASN A 159 4.17 -3.34 15.01
N TYR A 160 4.17 -3.86 13.78
CA TYR A 160 5.38 -3.97 12.96
C TYR A 160 5.97 -2.57 12.69
N LEU A 161 5.14 -1.59 12.33
CA LEU A 161 5.61 -0.22 12.12
C LEU A 161 6.08 0.47 13.40
N THR A 162 5.41 0.27 14.54
CA THR A 162 5.89 0.79 15.84
C THR A 162 7.25 0.21 16.19
N GLY A 163 7.52 -1.05 15.81
CA GLY A 163 8.84 -1.66 15.98
C GLY A 163 9.94 -1.03 15.12
N LEU A 164 9.59 -0.49 13.94
CA LEU A 164 10.53 0.23 13.07
C LEU A 164 10.70 1.68 13.49
N ASN A 165 9.60 2.34 13.88
CA ASN A 165 9.57 3.74 14.30
C ASN A 165 8.86 3.86 15.66
N PRO A 166 9.62 3.85 16.77
CA PRO A 166 9.05 3.96 18.11
C PRO A 166 8.27 5.26 18.36
N ASP A 167 8.62 6.34 17.65
CA ASP A 167 8.00 7.67 17.77
C ASP A 167 6.65 7.80 17.02
N LEU A 168 6.23 6.73 16.32
CA LEU A 168 4.99 6.74 15.55
C LEU A 168 3.77 6.63 16.48
N ASP A 169 3.11 7.77 16.72
CA ASP A 169 1.86 7.82 17.48
C ASP A 169 0.62 7.58 16.58
N PHE A 170 -0.21 6.61 16.93
CA PHE A 170 -1.47 6.27 16.24
C PHE A 170 -2.70 7.01 16.79
N PHE A 171 -2.61 7.63 17.98
CA PHE A 171 -3.78 8.08 18.75
C PHE A 171 -3.95 9.59 18.80
N SER A 172 -2.87 10.37 18.70
CA SER A 172 -2.94 11.83 18.82
C SER A 172 -2.45 12.57 17.58
N SER A 173 -1.74 11.86 16.70
CA SER A 173 -1.14 12.47 15.51
C SER A 173 -2.20 12.83 14.45
N PRO A 174 -2.11 14.02 13.82
CA PRO A 174 -3.01 14.36 12.72
C PRO A 174 -2.70 13.48 11.51
N PHE A 175 -3.75 13.09 10.77
CA PHE A 175 -3.66 12.12 9.67
C PHE A 175 -2.58 12.48 8.62
N SER A 176 -2.44 13.76 8.26
CA SER A 176 -1.45 14.20 7.27
C SER A 176 -0.01 13.96 7.73
N SER A 177 0.32 14.38 8.96
CA SER A 177 1.64 14.18 9.57
C SER A 177 1.95 12.69 9.70
N PHE A 178 0.97 11.92 10.17
CA PHE A 178 1.10 10.49 10.35
C PHE A 178 1.42 9.74 9.05
N ILE A 179 0.69 10.03 7.96
CA ILE A 179 0.96 9.41 6.67
C ILE A 179 2.32 9.84 6.10
N SER A 180 2.72 11.10 6.28
CA SER A 180 4.05 11.55 5.85
C SER A 180 5.18 10.81 6.58
N ALA A 181 5.04 10.58 7.89
CA ALA A 181 6.01 9.83 8.68
C ALA A 181 6.13 8.37 8.19
N ILE A 182 5.00 7.72 7.89
CA ILE A 182 5.00 6.35 7.34
C ILE A 182 5.66 6.30 5.96
N CYS A 183 5.31 7.23 5.08
CA CYS A 183 5.90 7.31 3.74
C CYS A 183 7.41 7.56 3.78
N ALA A 184 7.93 8.30 4.76
CA ALA A 184 9.35 8.52 4.95
C ALA A 184 10.11 7.28 5.44
N SER A 185 9.42 6.40 6.19
CA SER A 185 10.01 5.17 6.74
C SER A 185 10.07 3.97 5.78
N HIS A 186 9.44 4.10 4.61
CA HIS A 186 9.48 3.09 3.54
C HIS A 186 10.28 3.64 2.34
N PRO A 187 11.40 3.00 1.95
CA PRO A 187 12.11 3.37 0.73
C PRO A 187 11.31 3.09 -0.55
#